data_AF-A0AAW9IWD8-F1
#
_entry.id   AF-A0AAW9IWD8-F1
#
_cell.length_a   1.000
_cell.length_b   1.000
_cell.length_c   1.000
_cell.angle_alpha   90.00
_cell.angle_beta   90.00
_cell.angle_gamma   90.00
#
_symmetry.space_group_name_H-M   'P 1'
#
loop_
_entity.id
_entity.type
_entity.pdbx_description
1 polymer ?
#
loop_
_entity_poly.entity_id
_entity_poly.type
_entity_poly.pdbx_seq_one_letter_code
_entity_poly.pdbx_strand_id
1 'polypeptide(L)'
;ILMLIFEYTNPETIANMNFKDKLLNSFFASVSPRTAGFNSVSTSGMTLASKFLTVILMFIGGSPGSTAGGLKTVTFGILVLTVISVIKGREDAEGFGRRFTKEAVYKAFTLLFIGASLVIFATMILSYTEVGASFIDLLYETTSAFGTVGITLGLTPTLSSIGKV
;
A
#
# COMPACT_ATOMS: atom_id res chain seq x y z
N ILE A 1 0.32 -14.14 3.65
CA ILE A 1 0.78 -15.31 2.84
C ILE A 1 1.79 -14.86 1.78
N LEU A 2 1.43 -13.98 0.84
CA LEU A 2 2.36 -13.50 -0.20
C LEU A 2 3.69 -12.98 0.37
N MET A 3 3.61 -12.15 1.43
CA MET A 3 4.79 -11.65 2.14
C MET A 3 5.74 -12.76 2.64
N LEU A 4 5.17 -13.84 3.18
CA LEU A 4 5.96 -14.99 3.63
C LEU A 4 6.63 -15.70 2.44
N ILE A 5 5.92 -15.85 1.33
CA ILE A 5 6.44 -16.52 0.12
C ILE A 5 7.61 -15.73 -0.47
N PHE A 6 7.45 -14.41 -0.62
CA PHE A 6 8.47 -13.56 -1.23
C PHE A 6 9.72 -13.42 -0.37
N GLU A 7 9.59 -13.45 0.95
CA GLU A 7 10.74 -13.30 1.86
C GLU A 7 11.30 -14.63 2.41
N TYR A 8 10.66 -15.77 2.14
CA TYR A 8 11.00 -17.05 2.80
C TYR A 8 12.48 -17.42 2.74
N THR A 9 13.10 -17.15 1.59
CA THR A 9 14.49 -17.44 1.24
C THR A 9 15.40 -16.22 1.31
N ASN A 10 14.89 -15.04 1.68
CA ASN A 10 15.68 -13.81 1.71
C ASN A 10 16.56 -13.73 2.98
N PRO A 11 17.90 -13.79 2.86
CA PRO A 11 18.81 -13.73 4.00
C PRO A 11 18.84 -12.37 4.70
N GLU A 12 18.45 -11.29 4.01
CA GLU A 12 18.42 -9.93 4.57
C GLU A 12 17.20 -9.68 5.47
N THR A 13 16.23 -10.60 5.49
CA THR A 13 15.00 -10.47 6.28
C THR A 13 14.76 -11.69 7.18
N ILE A 14 14.04 -12.70 6.70
CA ILE A 14 13.51 -13.78 7.54
C ILE A 14 14.18 -15.13 7.31
N ALA A 15 15.04 -15.32 6.30
CA ALA A 15 15.51 -16.66 5.94
C ALA A 15 16.24 -17.39 7.07
N ASN A 16 16.97 -16.65 7.92
CA ASN A 16 17.76 -17.15 9.03
C ASN A 16 16.95 -17.35 10.33
N MET A 17 15.64 -17.05 10.31
CA MET A 17 14.76 -17.23 11.46
C MET A 17 14.19 -18.66 11.54
N ASN A 18 13.79 -19.09 12.73
CA ASN A 18 13.04 -20.34 12.86
C ASN A 18 11.65 -20.23 12.20
N PHE A 19 10.98 -21.36 11.94
CA PHE A 19 9.70 -21.35 11.20
C PHE A 19 8.60 -20.51 11.87
N LYS A 20 8.51 -20.51 13.20
CA LYS A 20 7.52 -19.73 13.96
C LYS A 20 7.77 -18.23 13.80
N ASP A 21 9.03 -17.82 13.91
CA ASP A 21 9.46 -16.44 13.75
C ASP A 21 9.30 -15.96 12.32
N LYS A 22 9.58 -16.82 11.31
CA LYS A 22 9.28 -16.50 9.90
C LYS A 22 7.80 -16.18 9.71
N LEU A 23 6.93 -17.02 10.26
CA LEU A 23 5.48 -16.84 10.16
C LEU A 23 5.02 -15.54 10.85
N LEU A 24 5.49 -15.30 12.07
CA LEU A 24 5.12 -14.12 12.86
C LEU A 24 5.64 -12.83 12.22
N ASN A 25 6.90 -12.78 11.81
CA ASN A 25 7.50 -11.61 11.17
C ASN A 25 6.86 -11.31 9.82
N SER A 26 6.57 -12.34 9.01
CA SER A 26 5.86 -12.16 7.73
C SER A 26 4.42 -11.71 7.92
N PHE A 27 3.75 -12.21 8.95
CA PHE A 27 2.41 -11.76 9.30
C PHE A 27 2.44 -10.29 9.72
N PHE A 28 3.33 -9.92 10.64
CA PHE A 28 3.45 -8.55 11.11
C PHE A 28 3.82 -7.58 9.97
N ALA A 29 4.79 -7.94 9.12
CA ALA A 29 5.17 -7.16 7.96
C ALA A 29 4.05 -7.02 6.92
N SER A 30 3.08 -7.95 6.86
CA SER A 30 1.90 -7.83 6.00
C SER A 30 0.78 -6.98 6.61
N VAL A 31 0.77 -6.79 7.94
CA VAL A 31 -0.27 -6.04 8.65
C VAL A 31 0.15 -4.59 8.84
N SER A 32 1.41 -4.37 9.21
CA SER A 32 1.98 -3.04 9.52
C SER A 32 1.80 -1.98 8.42
N PRO A 33 1.86 -2.31 7.11
CA PRO A 33 1.60 -1.36 6.02
C PRO A 33 0.24 -0.66 6.07
N ARG A 34 -0.72 -1.19 6.84
CA ARG A 34 -2.01 -0.54 7.09
C ARG A 34 -1.94 0.43 8.27
N THR A 35 -0.93 1.32 8.22
CA THR A 35 -0.68 2.44 9.14
C THR A 35 -0.35 2.11 10.59
N ALA A 36 0.36 1.00 10.83
CA ALA A 36 0.95 0.76 12.15
C ALA A 36 2.32 1.43 12.31
N GLY A 37 3.11 1.53 11.22
CA GLY A 37 4.40 2.22 11.23
C GLY A 37 5.55 1.46 11.90
N PHE A 38 5.37 0.17 12.21
CA PHE A 38 6.37 -0.64 12.88
C PHE A 38 7.07 -1.61 11.93
N ASN A 39 8.38 -1.72 12.05
CA ASN A 39 9.19 -2.65 11.26
C ASN A 39 9.51 -3.90 12.08
N SER A 40 9.07 -5.07 11.64
CA SER A 40 9.48 -6.37 12.20
C SER A 40 10.70 -6.97 11.48
N VAL A 41 10.96 -6.53 10.26
CA VAL A 41 12.09 -6.94 9.41
C VAL A 41 12.75 -5.70 8.81
N SER A 42 13.97 -5.86 8.32
CA SER A 42 14.64 -4.81 7.56
C SER A 42 13.83 -4.48 6.30
N THR A 43 13.36 -3.23 6.20
CA THR A 43 12.53 -2.78 5.06
C THR A 43 13.38 -2.55 3.82
N SER A 44 14.61 -2.03 3.99
CA SER A 44 15.55 -1.81 2.89
C SER A 44 15.98 -3.12 2.21
N GLY A 45 16.13 -4.20 2.99
CA GLY A 45 16.52 -5.53 2.52
C GLY A 45 15.37 -6.39 1.99
N MET A 46 14.15 -5.86 1.89
CA MET A 46 13.02 -6.58 1.28
C MET A 46 13.25 -6.79 -0.22
N THR A 47 12.76 -7.92 -0.74
CA THR A 47 12.74 -8.17 -2.18
C THR A 47 11.87 -7.13 -2.90
N LEU A 48 12.12 -6.94 -4.21
CA LEU A 48 11.33 -6.02 -5.04
C LEU A 48 9.83 -6.36 -5.01
N ALA A 49 9.50 -7.65 -5.03
CA ALA A 49 8.12 -8.13 -4.98
C ALA A 49 7.45 -7.76 -3.65
N SER A 50 8.15 -7.89 -2.53
CA SER A 50 7.63 -7.49 -1.21
C SER A 50 7.51 -5.98 -1.06
N LYS A 51 8.47 -5.19 -1.56
CA LYS A 51 8.37 -3.71 -1.58
C LYS A 51 7.13 -3.27 -2.36
N PHE A 52 6.90 -3.84 -3.55
CA PHE A 52 5.74 -3.53 -4.37
C PHE A 52 4.42 -3.99 -3.75
N LEU A 53 4.39 -5.19 -3.15
CA LEU A 53 3.24 -5.65 -2.37
C LEU A 53 2.92 -4.67 -1.23
N THR A 54 3.92 -4.22 -0.49
CA THR A 54 3.75 -3.25 0.59
C THR A 54 3.20 -1.93 0.07
N VAL A 55 3.66 -1.41 -1.07
CA VAL A 55 3.06 -0.23 -1.73
C VAL A 55 1.55 -0.40 -1.94
N ILE A 56 1.12 -1.55 -2.48
CA ILE A 56 -0.31 -1.82 -2.69
C ILE A 56 -1.08 -1.83 -1.36
N LEU A 57 -0.52 -2.47 -0.33
CA LEU A 57 -1.12 -2.54 1.01
C LEU A 57 -1.17 -1.18 1.71
N MET A 58 -0.19 -0.31 1.50
CA MET A 58 -0.17 1.06 2.02
C MET A 58 -1.22 1.93 1.34
N PHE A 59 -1.39 1.75 0.03
CA PHE A 59 -2.41 2.46 -0.73
C PHE A 59 -3.83 2.06 -0.32
N ILE A 60 -4.10 0.75 -0.18
CA ILE A 60 -5.36 0.20 0.35
C ILE A 60 -5.25 0.15 1.88
N GLY A 61 -5.38 1.31 2.53
CA GLY A 61 -5.15 1.48 3.97
C GLY A 61 -6.19 0.78 4.87
N GLY A 62 -6.70 1.51 5.88
CA GLY A 62 -7.61 0.93 6.87
C GLY A 62 -9.10 1.03 6.53
N SER A 63 -9.94 0.49 7.42
CA SER A 63 -11.40 0.57 7.31
C SER A 63 -11.93 1.98 7.68
N PRO A 64 -13.15 2.35 7.23
CA PRO A 64 -13.79 3.61 7.64
C PRO A 64 -13.93 3.72 9.16
N GLY A 65 -13.85 4.94 9.70
CA GLY A 65 -13.94 5.20 11.14
C GLY A 65 -12.67 4.85 11.93
N SER A 66 -11.58 4.43 11.27
CA SER A 66 -10.27 4.23 11.91
C SER A 66 -9.37 5.47 11.78
N THR A 67 -8.22 5.42 12.46
CA THR A 67 -7.13 6.41 12.37
C THR A 67 -6.20 6.19 11.16
N ALA A 68 -6.40 5.11 10.41
CA ALA A 68 -5.52 4.75 9.29
C ALA A 68 -5.77 5.63 8.06
N GLY A 69 -4.74 6.15 7.43
CA GLY A 69 -4.81 6.83 6.13
C GLY A 69 -5.04 5.90 4.93
N GLY A 70 -4.76 6.41 3.74
CA GLY A 70 -4.89 5.70 2.47
C GLY A 70 -6.33 5.54 1.96
N LEU A 71 -6.47 4.83 0.84
CA LEU A 71 -7.77 4.47 0.27
C LEU A 71 -8.44 3.45 1.19
N LYS A 72 -9.62 3.79 1.70
CA LYS A 72 -10.31 2.95 2.67
C LYS A 72 -10.67 1.58 2.08
N THR A 73 -10.60 0.53 2.90
CA THR A 73 -10.92 -0.84 2.47
C THR A 73 -12.33 -0.97 1.90
N VAL A 74 -13.30 -0.24 2.46
CA VAL A 74 -14.69 -0.21 1.95
C VAL A 74 -14.77 0.47 0.58
N THR A 75 -14.01 1.54 0.37
CA THR A 75 -13.94 2.22 -0.93
C THR A 75 -13.38 1.27 -1.99
N PHE A 76 -12.28 0.58 -1.67
CA PHE A 76 -11.72 -0.45 -2.54
C PHE A 76 -12.70 -1.61 -2.78
N GLY A 77 -13.40 -2.07 -1.73
CA GLY A 77 -14.40 -3.13 -1.83
C GLY A 77 -15.57 -2.77 -2.76
N ILE A 78 -16.08 -1.54 -2.69
CA ILE A 78 -17.12 -1.05 -3.61
C ILE A 78 -16.63 -1.09 -5.06
N LEU A 79 -15.39 -0.66 -5.31
CA LEU A 79 -14.80 -0.67 -6.66
C LEU A 79 -14.67 -2.09 -7.20
N VAL A 80 -14.12 -3.02 -6.41
CA VAL A 80 -13.99 -4.44 -6.80
C VAL A 80 -15.35 -5.06 -7.08
N LEU A 81 -16.34 -4.85 -6.21
CA LEU A 81 -17.68 -5.38 -6.41
C LEU A 81 -18.38 -4.75 -7.62
N THR A 82 -18.14 -3.46 -7.88
CA THR A 82 -18.64 -2.79 -9.08
C THR A 82 -18.05 -3.44 -10.34
N VAL A 83 -16.74 -3.68 -10.39
CA VAL A 83 -16.09 -4.38 -11.51
C VAL A 83 -16.67 -5.78 -11.70
N ILE A 84 -16.86 -6.54 -10.62
CA ILE A 84 -17.47 -7.89 -10.68
C ILE A 84 -18.92 -7.83 -11.19
N SER A 85 -19.73 -6.86 -10.73
CA SER A 85 -21.10 -6.66 -11.21
C SER A 85 -21.14 -6.36 -12.71
N VAL A 86 -20.26 -5.47 -13.18
CA VAL A 86 -20.15 -5.11 -14.61
C VAL A 86 -19.76 -6.32 -15.46
N ILE A 87 -18.76 -7.11 -15.02
CA ILE A 87 -18.35 -8.34 -15.72
C ILE A 87 -19.50 -9.35 -15.81
N LYS A 88 -20.35 -9.41 -14.78
CA LYS A 88 -21.55 -10.27 -14.75
C LYS A 88 -22.75 -9.71 -15.52
N GLY A 89 -22.63 -8.53 -16.13
CA GLY A 89 -23.71 -7.87 -16.88
C GLY A 89 -24.84 -7.36 -15.98
N ARG A 90 -24.58 -7.10 -14.69
CA ARG A 90 -25.57 -6.53 -13.77
C ARG A 90 -25.60 -5.01 -13.96
N GLU A 91 -26.80 -4.43 -14.02
CA GLU A 91 -26.96 -2.97 -14.14
C GLU A 91 -26.48 -2.23 -12.88
N ASP A 92 -26.52 -2.91 -11.74
CA ASP A 92 -26.20 -2.34 -10.44
C ASP A 92 -25.03 -3.04 -9.75
N ALA A 93 -24.19 -2.22 -9.10
CA ALA A 93 -23.17 -2.69 -8.18
C ALA A 93 -23.86 -3.24 -6.93
N GLU A 94 -23.59 -4.48 -6.58
CA GLU A 94 -24.20 -5.13 -5.43
C GLU A 94 -23.22 -6.05 -4.70
N GLY A 95 -23.46 -6.22 -3.40
CA GLY A 95 -22.66 -7.08 -2.54
C GLY A 95 -23.43 -7.42 -1.28
N PHE A 96 -23.21 -8.62 -0.73
CA PHE A 96 -23.88 -9.08 0.49
C PHE A 96 -25.42 -8.98 0.46
N GLY A 97 -26.02 -9.18 -0.73
CA GLY A 97 -27.47 -9.08 -0.92
C GLY A 97 -28.02 -7.64 -0.88
N ARG A 98 -27.16 -6.62 -0.99
CA ARG A 98 -27.56 -5.20 -1.02
C ARG A 98 -26.96 -4.49 -2.23
N ARG A 99 -27.74 -3.58 -2.82
CA ARG A 99 -27.31 -2.67 -3.89
C ARG A 99 -26.56 -1.47 -3.32
N PHE A 100 -25.46 -1.09 -3.95
CA PHE A 100 -24.77 0.18 -3.67
C PHE A 100 -25.41 1.32 -4.47
N THR A 101 -25.49 2.51 -3.88
CA THR A 101 -25.97 3.70 -4.59
C THR A 101 -24.95 4.13 -5.64
N LYS A 102 -25.41 4.73 -6.75
CA LYS A 102 -24.52 5.28 -7.79
C LYS A 102 -23.55 6.32 -7.22
N GLU A 103 -24.03 7.13 -6.28
CA GLU A 103 -23.22 8.11 -5.55
C GLU A 103 -22.05 7.46 -4.80
N ALA A 104 -22.28 6.33 -4.13
CA ALA A 104 -21.22 5.62 -3.42
C ALA A 104 -20.16 5.07 -4.39
N VAL A 105 -20.59 4.57 -5.54
CA VAL A 105 -19.69 4.09 -6.61
C VAL A 105 -18.86 5.24 -7.18
N TYR A 106 -19.49 6.35 -7.57
CA TYR A 106 -18.78 7.51 -8.10
C TYR A 106 -17.81 8.12 -7.09
N LYS A 107 -18.23 8.25 -5.82
CA LYS A 107 -17.35 8.70 -4.75
C LYS A 107 -16.13 7.77 -4.61
N ALA A 108 -16.32 6.46 -4.75
CA ALA A 108 -15.22 5.52 -4.67
C ALA A 108 -14.22 5.69 -5.82
N PHE A 109 -14.71 5.87 -7.05
CA PHE A 109 -13.86 6.18 -8.20
C PHE A 109 -13.11 7.50 -8.03
N THR A 110 -13.79 8.56 -7.58
CA THR A 110 -13.17 9.86 -7.33
C THR A 110 -12.02 9.75 -6.32
N LEU A 111 -12.23 9.05 -5.20
CA LEU A 111 -11.18 8.85 -4.20
C LEU A 111 -10.00 8.03 -4.73
N LEU A 112 -10.25 6.99 -5.54
CA LEU A 112 -9.20 6.23 -6.20
C LEU A 112 -8.37 7.11 -7.12
N PHE A 113 -9.02 7.87 -8.00
CA PHE A 113 -8.33 8.72 -8.98
C PHE A 113 -7.52 9.83 -8.31
N ILE A 114 -8.08 10.52 -7.31
CA ILE A 114 -7.35 11.55 -6.57
C ILE A 114 -6.13 10.94 -5.87
N GLY A 115 -6.32 9.84 -5.13
CA GLY A 115 -5.22 9.21 -4.39
C GLY A 115 -4.11 8.70 -5.32
N ALA A 116 -4.47 8.00 -6.39
CA ALA A 116 -3.52 7.48 -7.36
C ALA A 116 -2.76 8.60 -8.08
N SER A 117 -3.48 9.65 -8.50
CA SER A 117 -2.86 10.81 -9.15
C SER A 117 -1.86 11.49 -8.23
N LEU A 118 -2.22 11.71 -6.96
CA LEU A 118 -1.33 12.33 -5.99
C LEU A 118 -0.04 11.52 -5.80
N VAL A 119 -0.16 10.20 -5.59
CA VAL A 119 1.01 9.32 -5.46
C VAL A 119 1.87 9.36 -6.72
N ILE A 120 1.26 9.26 -7.92
CA ILE A 120 2.00 9.30 -9.19
C ILE A 120 2.76 10.63 -9.35
N PHE A 121 2.09 11.77 -9.17
CA PHE A 121 2.71 13.08 -9.34
C PHE A 121 3.82 13.33 -8.32
N ALA A 122 3.60 12.99 -7.05
CA ALA A 122 4.63 13.14 -6.02
C ALA A 122 5.84 12.22 -6.28
N THR A 123 5.62 10.96 -6.69
CA THR A 123 6.73 10.07 -7.08
C THR A 123 7.47 10.59 -8.31
N MET A 124 6.79 11.19 -9.29
CA MET A 124 7.44 11.82 -10.45
C MET A 124 8.34 13.00 -10.04
N ILE A 125 7.85 13.87 -9.16
CA ILE A 125 8.63 15.00 -8.64
C ILE A 125 9.86 14.48 -7.89
N LEU A 126 9.68 13.52 -6.98
CA LEU A 126 10.79 12.93 -6.23
C LEU A 126 11.80 12.21 -7.13
N SER A 127 11.34 11.58 -8.22
CA SER A 127 12.23 10.93 -9.18
C SER A 127 13.11 11.94 -9.93
N TYR A 128 12.67 13.19 -10.03
CA TYR A 128 13.46 14.28 -10.60
C TYR A 128 14.39 14.92 -9.55
N THR A 129 13.94 15.10 -8.31
CA THR A 129 14.73 15.78 -7.26
C THR A 129 15.78 14.88 -6.62
N GLU A 130 15.46 13.60 -6.40
CA GLU A 130 16.30 12.63 -5.70
C GLU A 130 17.11 11.77 -6.68
N VAL A 131 18.06 12.40 -7.37
CA VAL A 131 18.91 11.75 -8.37
C VAL A 131 19.70 10.59 -7.74
N GLY A 132 19.51 9.38 -8.26
CA GLY A 132 20.20 8.16 -7.82
C GLY A 132 19.38 7.24 -6.92
N ALA A 133 18.21 7.68 -6.44
CA ALA A 133 17.27 6.82 -5.75
C ALA A 133 16.53 5.89 -6.73
N SER A 134 16.22 4.67 -6.30
CA SER A 134 15.45 3.72 -7.11
C SER A 134 13.97 4.14 -7.17
N PHE A 135 13.34 4.00 -8.34
CA PHE A 135 11.93 4.34 -8.53
C PHE A 135 11.01 3.62 -7.54
N ILE A 136 11.27 2.33 -7.26
CA ILE A 136 10.45 1.57 -6.30
C ILE A 136 10.57 2.13 -4.89
N ASP A 137 11.74 2.63 -4.51
CA ASP A 137 11.96 3.15 -3.17
C ASP A 137 11.27 4.53 -3.03
N LEU A 138 11.29 5.36 -4.08
CA LEU A 138 10.54 6.62 -4.12
C LEU A 138 9.03 6.40 -4.11
N LEU A 139 8.53 5.42 -4.86
CA LEU A 139 7.12 5.03 -4.85
C LEU A 139 6.70 4.53 -3.46
N TYR A 140 7.58 3.78 -2.79
CA TYR A 140 7.37 3.30 -1.43
C TYR A 140 7.23 4.46 -0.45
N GLU A 141 8.19 5.38 -0.44
CA GLU A 141 8.17 6.57 0.43
C GLU A 141 6.93 7.43 0.17
N THR A 142 6.63 7.70 -1.10
CA THR A 142 5.47 8.52 -1.50
C THR A 142 4.16 7.88 -1.02
N THR A 143 4.01 6.57 -1.22
CA THR A 143 2.80 5.85 -0.83
C THR A 143 2.68 5.74 0.69
N SER A 144 3.79 5.58 1.40
CA SER A 144 3.84 5.61 2.86
C SER A 144 3.40 6.98 3.40
N ALA A 145 3.87 8.07 2.79
CA ALA A 145 3.46 9.43 3.15
C ALA A 145 1.96 9.65 2.88
N PHE A 146 1.47 9.30 1.69
CA PHE A 146 0.05 9.38 1.33
C PHE A 146 -0.85 8.57 2.27
N GLY A 147 -0.43 7.34 2.56
CA GLY A 147 -1.16 6.42 3.44
C GLY A 147 -1.00 6.75 4.92
N THR A 148 -0.20 7.75 5.29
CA THR A 148 0.22 8.05 6.67
C THR A 148 0.71 6.80 7.40
N VAL A 149 1.52 5.99 6.72
CA VAL A 149 1.88 4.66 7.18
C VAL A 149 3.04 4.70 8.15
N GLY A 150 4.04 5.55 7.88
CA GLY A 150 5.20 5.74 8.75
C GLY A 150 6.33 4.72 8.56
N ILE A 151 6.26 3.88 7.52
CA ILE A 151 7.35 2.96 7.17
C ILE A 151 8.22 3.58 6.07
N THR A 152 9.54 3.54 6.24
CA THR A 152 10.54 4.09 5.31
C THR A 152 11.55 3.02 4.90
N LEU A 153 12.18 3.22 3.74
CA LEU A 153 13.35 2.44 3.28
C LEU A 153 14.69 3.12 3.62
N GLY A 154 14.64 4.21 4.39
CA GLY A 154 15.80 5.00 4.82
C GLY A 154 16.07 6.23 3.97
N LEU A 155 15.18 6.56 3.01
CA LEU A 155 15.31 7.76 2.18
C LEU A 155 14.77 9.02 2.87
N THR A 156 13.78 8.91 3.74
CA THR A 156 13.13 10.07 4.38
C THR A 156 14.10 11.07 5.04
N PRO A 157 15.15 10.64 5.77
CA PRO A 157 16.10 11.57 6.40
C PRO A 157 16.96 12.33 5.37
N THR A 158 17.26 11.67 4.24
CA THR A 158 18.21 12.14 3.22
C THR A 158 17.55 12.89 2.07
N LEU A 159 16.22 12.99 2.05
CA LEU A 159 15.47 13.78 1.06
C LEU A 159 15.99 15.21 0.98
N SER A 160 16.05 15.73 -0.25
CA SER A 160 16.34 17.14 -0.52
C SER A 160 15.31 18.06 0.14
N SER A 161 15.64 19.36 0.25
CA SER A 161 14.70 20.36 0.78
C SER A 161 13.40 20.42 -0.02
N ILE A 162 13.44 20.16 -1.33
CA ILE A 162 12.26 20.13 -2.18
C ILE A 162 11.47 18.84 -1.93
N GLY A 163 12.14 17.69 -1.81
CA GLY A 163 11.47 16.41 -1.54
C GLY A 163 10.79 16.31 -0.17
N LYS A 164 11.19 17.16 0.79
CA LYS A 164 10.57 17.25 2.12
C LYS A 164 9.30 18.09 2.18
N VAL A 165 9.06 18.94 1.18
CA VAL A 165 7.91 19.87 1.11
C VAL A 165 6.85 19.28 0.21
#